data_AF-A0A7S1RUV0-F1
#
_entry.id   AF-A0A7S1RUV0-F1
#
_cell.length_a   1.000
_cell.length_b   1.000
_cell.length_c   1.000
_cell.angle_alpha   90.00
_cell.angle_beta   90.00
_cell.angle_gamma   90.00
#
_symmetry.space_group_name_H-M   'P 1'
#
loop_
_entity.id
_entity.type
_entity.pdbx_description
1 polymer ?
#
loop_
_entity_poly.entity_id
_entity_poly.type
_entity_poly.pdbx_seq_one_letter_code
_entity_poly.pdbx_strand_id
1 'polypeptide(L)'
;ALQLLSYVIPSIMRLEMVPRMQLLLKARDEDQLKALAGLIFFLASRLLFAVSGLDAFLVKFRFAVTYVEADSMSIQNILGALGFVLQLVGIVDLAYWNRQCVSDFVFGKADGKLGDKERADKHVYNWMLAERIWRYSNGSVWRFSVTMLKFSD
;
A
#
# COMPACT_ATOMS: atom_id res chain seq x y z
N ALA A 1 2.88 6.61 -11.38
CA ALA A 1 1.75 6.18 -12.24
C ALA A 1 1.44 4.70 -12.04
N LEU A 2 2.34 3.77 -12.38
CA LEU A 2 2.11 2.32 -12.19
C LEU A 2 1.92 1.89 -10.71
N GLN A 3 2.60 2.55 -9.77
CA GLN A 3 2.34 2.39 -8.33
C GLN A 3 0.89 2.74 -7.93
N LEU A 4 0.12 3.49 -8.73
CA LEU A 4 -1.28 3.76 -8.41
C LEU A 4 -2.15 2.51 -8.55
N LEU A 5 -1.71 1.52 -9.33
CA LEU A 5 -2.37 0.21 -9.42
C LEU A 5 -2.27 -0.56 -8.09
N SER A 6 -1.28 -0.26 -7.25
CA SER A 6 -1.13 -0.92 -5.95
C SER A 6 -2.32 -0.62 -5.03
N TYR A 7 -2.92 0.57 -5.15
CA TYR A 7 -4.12 0.96 -4.40
C TYR A 7 -5.39 0.17 -4.78
N VAL A 8 -5.34 -0.59 -5.87
CA VAL A 8 -6.44 -1.45 -6.37
C VAL A 8 -6.24 -2.91 -5.94
N ILE A 9 -5.09 -3.24 -5.34
CA ILE A 9 -4.79 -4.61 -4.94
C ILE A 9 -5.84 -5.08 -3.91
N PRO A 10 -6.51 -6.23 -4.15
CA PRO A 10 -7.59 -6.73 -3.28
C PRO A 10 -7.20 -6.91 -1.81
N SER A 11 -5.90 -7.09 -1.55
CA SER A 11 -5.32 -7.22 -0.21
C SER A 11 -5.39 -5.92 0.59
N ILE A 12 -5.03 -4.79 -0.03
CA ILE A 12 -5.06 -3.46 0.59
C ILE A 12 -6.51 -2.98 0.74
N MET A 13 -7.34 -3.27 -0.28
CA MET A 13 -8.77 -2.96 -0.25
C MET A 13 -9.47 -3.68 0.91
N ARG A 14 -9.14 -4.95 1.18
CA ARG A 14 -9.70 -5.69 2.32
C ARG A 14 -9.30 -5.10 3.67
N LEU A 15 -8.04 -4.69 3.83
CA LEU A 15 -7.54 -4.06 5.06
C LEU A 15 -8.27 -2.75 5.41
N GLU A 16 -8.58 -1.93 4.40
CA GLU A 16 -9.23 -0.62 4.61
C GLU A 16 -10.77 -0.70 4.63
N MET A 17 -11.36 -1.68 3.92
CA MET A 17 -12.82 -1.84 3.87
C MET A 17 -13.40 -2.41 5.17
N VAL A 18 -12.73 -3.39 5.79
CA VAL A 18 -13.28 -4.08 6.97
C VAL A 18 -13.55 -3.12 8.14
N PRO A 19 -12.64 -2.22 8.54
CA PRO A 19 -12.91 -1.26 9.62
C PRO A 19 -14.02 -0.27 9.27
N ARG A 20 -14.07 0.22 8.03
CA ARG A 20 -15.10 1.18 7.58
C ARG A 20 -16.48 0.55 7.51
N MET A 21 -16.56 -0.71 7.10
CA MET A 21 -17.81 -1.47 7.08
C MET A 21 -18.31 -1.76 8.50
N GLN A 22 -17.40 -2.02 9.45
CA GLN A 22 -17.75 -2.17 10.87
C GLN A 22 -18.24 -0.86 11.50
N LEU A 23 -17.71 0.29 11.08
CA LEU A 23 -18.19 1.61 11.52
C LEU A 23 -19.61 1.89 11.00
N LEU A 24 -19.90 1.52 9.75
CA LEU A 24 -21.24 1.65 9.16
C LEU A 24 -22.28 0.79 9.89
N LEU A 25 -21.92 -0.45 10.23
CA LEU A 25 -22.81 -1.35 10.99
C LEU A 25 -23.09 -0.88 12.42
N LYS A 26 -22.24 -0.02 12.98
CA LYS A 26 -22.38 0.53 14.35
C LYS A 26 -22.90 1.98 14.39
N ALA A 27 -23.06 2.64 13.23
CA ALA A 27 -23.49 4.04 13.16
C ALA A 27 -25.02 4.19 13.24
N ARG A 28 -25.48 5.24 13.93
CA ARG A 28 -26.89 5.65 14.07
C ARG A 28 -27.35 6.40 12.81
N ASP A 29 -28.65 6.40 12.50
CA ASP A 29 -29.24 6.86 11.22
C ASP A 29 -28.68 8.18 10.66
N GLU A 30 -28.48 9.22 11.47
CA GLU A 30 -27.94 10.52 10.98
C GLU A 30 -26.46 10.47 10.58
N ASP A 31 -25.67 9.59 11.20
CA ASP A 31 -24.25 9.40 10.89
C ASP A 31 -24.03 8.37 9.76
N GLN A 32 -25.04 7.56 9.45
CA GLN A 32 -24.97 6.57 8.37
C GLN A 32 -24.83 7.23 7.00
N LEU A 33 -25.55 8.32 6.72
CA LEU A 33 -25.45 9.04 5.44
C LEU A 33 -24.05 9.63 5.23
N LYS A 34 -23.44 10.21 6.27
CA LYS A 34 -22.08 10.74 6.20
C LYS A 34 -21.05 9.63 6.02
N ALA A 35 -21.21 8.52 6.74
CA ALA A 35 -20.34 7.36 6.60
C ALA A 35 -20.47 6.70 5.21
N LEU A 36 -21.69 6.63 4.66
CA LEU A 36 -21.95 6.12 3.30
C LEU A 36 -21.35 7.04 2.24
N ALA A 37 -21.53 8.36 2.36
CA ALA A 37 -20.93 9.33 1.46
C ALA A 37 -19.39 9.24 1.49
N GLY A 38 -18.79 9.09 2.68
CA GLY A 38 -17.35 8.87 2.83
C GLY A 38 -16.87 7.55 2.20
N LEU A 39 -17.68 6.49 2.27
CA LEU A 39 -17.39 5.21 1.62
C LEU A 39 -17.46 5.33 0.08
N ILE A 40 -18.51 5.97 -0.44
CA ILE A 40 -18.68 6.20 -1.89
C ILE A 40 -17.55 7.07 -2.43
N PHE A 41 -17.20 8.15 -1.75
CA PHE A 41 -16.08 9.00 -2.15
C PHE A 41 -14.74 8.24 -2.15
N PHE A 42 -14.51 7.39 -1.15
CA PHE A 42 -13.34 6.52 -1.10
C PHE A 42 -13.31 5.50 -2.26
N LEU A 43 -14.44 4.85 -2.56
CA LEU A 43 -14.55 3.95 -3.71
C LEU A 43 -14.32 4.69 -5.04
N ALA A 44 -14.95 5.85 -5.22
CA ALA A 44 -14.84 6.66 -6.43
C ALA A 44 -13.40 7.14 -6.66
N SER A 45 -12.74 7.68 -5.63
CA SER A 45 -11.33 8.07 -5.71
C SER A 45 -10.41 6.89 -6.07
N ARG A 46 -10.62 5.71 -5.48
CA ARG A 46 -9.87 4.50 -5.83
C ARG A 46 -10.13 4.03 -7.25
N LEU A 47 -11.35 4.15 -7.74
CA LEU A 47 -11.72 3.82 -9.11
C LEU A 47 -11.03 4.76 -10.11
N LEU A 48 -10.94 6.05 -9.79
CA LEU A 48 -10.18 7.02 -10.59
C LEU A 48 -8.68 6.68 -10.62
N PHE A 49 -8.08 6.33 -9.48
CA PHE A 49 -6.69 5.87 -9.44
C PHE A 49 -6.48 4.57 -10.20
N ALA A 50 -7.46 3.66 -10.17
CA ALA A 50 -7.43 2.40 -10.92
C ALA A 50 -7.43 2.64 -12.43
N VAL A 51 -8.36 3.47 -12.91
CA VAL A 51 -8.47 3.80 -14.33
C VAL A 51 -7.21 4.53 -14.81
N SER A 52 -6.72 5.50 -14.04
CA SER A 52 -5.48 6.22 -14.37
C SER A 52 -4.25 5.31 -14.37
N GLY A 53 -4.15 4.40 -13.39
CA GLY A 53 -3.07 3.41 -13.33
C GLY A 53 -3.12 2.41 -14.49
N LEU A 54 -4.32 1.97 -14.87
CA LEU A 54 -4.56 1.04 -15.98
C LEU A 54 -4.22 1.70 -17.32
N ASP A 55 -4.61 2.95 -17.53
CA ASP A 55 -4.27 3.70 -18.73
C ASP A 55 -2.75 3.85 -18.88
N ALA A 56 -2.06 4.27 -17.81
CA ALA A 56 -0.60 4.35 -17.79
C ALA A 56 0.08 2.98 -18.01
N PHE A 57 -0.52 1.90 -17.51
CA PHE A 57 -0.06 0.54 -17.75
C PHE A 57 -0.22 0.15 -19.23
N LEU A 58 -1.37 0.41 -19.84
CA LEU A 58 -1.63 0.08 -21.25
C LEU A 58 -0.67 0.81 -22.18
N VAL A 59 -0.38 2.08 -21.92
CA VAL A 59 0.62 2.85 -22.69
C VAL A 59 1.99 2.16 -22.62
N LYS A 60 2.46 1.82 -21.42
CA LYS A 60 3.75 1.14 -21.24
C LYS A 60 3.78 -0.27 -21.80
N PHE A 61 2.66 -0.99 -21.73
CA PHE A 61 2.50 -2.31 -22.31
C PHE A 61 2.62 -2.24 -23.83
N ARG A 62 2.01 -1.26 -24.49
CA ARG A 62 2.17 -1.04 -25.93
C ARG A 62 3.63 -0.78 -26.31
N PHE A 63 4.34 0.04 -25.54
CA PHE A 63 5.79 0.21 -25.74
C PHE A 63 6.56 -1.10 -25.56
N ALA A 64 6.23 -1.90 -24.55
CA ALA A 64 6.86 -3.21 -24.36
C ALA A 64 6.63 -4.16 -25.55
N VAL A 65 5.41 -4.17 -26.11
CA VAL A 65 5.07 -4.96 -27.31
C VAL A 65 5.93 -4.54 -28.49
N THR A 66 6.18 -3.24 -28.71
CA THR A 66 7.06 -2.79 -29.80
C THR A 66 8.50 -3.28 -29.69
N TYR A 67 9.00 -3.54 -28.47
CA TYR A 67 10.31 -4.15 -28.27
C TYR A 67 10.29 -5.66 -28.55
N VAL A 68 9.17 -6.34 -28.30
CA VAL A 68 9.03 -7.79 -28.51
C VAL A 68 8.76 -8.13 -29.98
N GLU A 69 7.98 -7.32 -30.69
CA GLU A 69 7.61 -7.52 -32.10
C GLU A 69 8.66 -6.99 -33.09
N ALA A 70 9.78 -6.44 -32.61
CA ALA A 70 10.83 -5.95 -33.50
C ALA A 70 11.45 -7.09 -34.33
N ASP A 71 11.55 -6.90 -35.65
CA ASP A 71 12.07 -7.89 -36.62
C ASP A 71 13.51 -8.36 -36.33
N SER A 72 14.25 -7.65 -35.48
CA SER A 72 15.59 -8.04 -35.05
C SER A 72 15.66 -8.13 -33.52
N MET A 73 16.22 -9.24 -33.04
CA MET A 73 16.47 -9.47 -31.63
C MET A 73 17.72 -8.70 -31.18
N SER A 74 17.59 -7.38 -31.04
CA SER A 74 18.63 -6.50 -30.49
C SER A 74 18.68 -6.59 -28.96
N ILE A 75 19.88 -6.49 -28.38
CA ILE A 75 20.08 -6.40 -26.92
C ILE A 75 19.25 -5.25 -26.32
N GLN A 76 19.10 -4.14 -27.06
CA GLN A 76 18.30 -3.00 -26.61
C GLN A 76 16.82 -3.35 -26.43
N ASN A 77 16.28 -4.19 -27.32
CA ASN A 77 14.88 -4.64 -27.27
C ASN A 77 14.65 -5.57 -26.07
N ILE A 78 15.60 -6.48 -25.82
CA ILE A 78 15.58 -7.37 -24.65
C ILE A 78 15.62 -6.54 -23.35
N LEU A 79 16.51 -5.55 -23.26
CA LEU A 79 16.62 -4.67 -22.09
C LEU A 79 15.38 -3.80 -21.90
N GLY A 80 14.75 -3.32 -22.98
CA GLY A 80 13.49 -2.58 -22.94
C GLY A 80 12.33 -3.41 -22.38
N ALA A 81 12.17 -4.64 -22.88
CA ALA A 81 11.16 -5.57 -22.40
C ALA A 81 11.42 -6.00 -20.94
N LEU A 82 12.68 -6.29 -20.59
CA LEU A 82 13.07 -6.65 -19.22
C LEU A 82 12.84 -5.48 -18.24
N GLY A 83 13.13 -4.25 -18.66
CA GLY A 83 12.87 -3.05 -17.86
C GLY A 83 11.39 -2.87 -17.54
N PHE A 84 10.50 -3.20 -18.48
CA PHE A 84 9.05 -3.21 -18.23
C PHE A 84 8.64 -4.30 -17.22
N VAL A 85 9.20 -5.50 -17.32
CA VAL A 85 8.95 -6.59 -16.35
C VAL A 85 9.43 -6.20 -14.95
N LEU A 86 10.62 -5.63 -14.83
CA LEU A 86 11.14 -5.12 -13.55
C LEU A 86 10.26 -4.01 -12.97
N GLN A 87 9.76 -3.11 -13.82
CA GLN A 87 8.79 -2.11 -13.41
C GLN A 87 7.50 -2.76 -12.91
N LEU A 88 7.00 -3.80 -13.57
CA LEU A 88 5.81 -4.54 -13.13
C LEU A 88 6.00 -5.20 -11.77
N VAL A 89 7.13 -5.85 -11.55
CA VAL A 89 7.47 -6.48 -10.26
C VAL A 89 7.59 -5.42 -9.15
N GLY A 90 8.18 -4.26 -9.47
CA GLY A 90 8.33 -3.15 -8.53
C GLY A 90 7.04 -2.38 -8.20
N ILE A 91 5.92 -2.66 -8.87
CA ILE A 91 4.62 -2.02 -8.55
C ILE A 91 4.05 -2.55 -7.25
N VAL A 92 4.24 -3.85 -6.99
CA VAL A 92 3.83 -4.43 -5.72
C VAL A 92 4.94 -4.06 -4.75
N ASP A 93 4.63 -3.16 -3.82
CA ASP A 93 5.51 -2.86 -2.71
C ASP A 93 5.58 -4.08 -1.78
N LEU A 94 6.39 -5.05 -2.20
CA LEU A 94 6.64 -6.29 -1.48
C LEU A 94 7.24 -5.97 -0.11
N ALA A 95 8.00 -4.89 0.03
CA ALA A 95 8.62 -4.50 1.28
C ALA A 95 7.54 -4.07 2.30
N TYR A 96 6.64 -3.18 1.89
CA TYR A 96 5.50 -2.79 2.69
C TYR A 96 4.61 -3.99 3.05
N TRP A 97 4.28 -4.82 2.07
CA TRP A 97 3.44 -6.00 2.28
C TRP A 97 4.09 -7.00 3.25
N ASN A 98 5.38 -7.30 3.04
CA ASN A 98 6.10 -8.24 3.88
C ASN A 98 6.24 -7.70 5.31
N ARG A 99 6.45 -6.39 5.50
CA ARG A 99 6.45 -5.77 6.84
C ARG A 99 5.09 -5.85 7.51
N GLN A 100 4.01 -5.59 6.77
CA GLN A 100 2.67 -5.71 7.31
C GLN A 100 2.38 -7.15 7.71
N CYS A 101 2.72 -8.14 6.86
CA CYS A 101 2.59 -9.56 7.19
C CYS A 101 3.46 -9.97 8.39
N VAL A 102 4.71 -9.51 8.48
CA VAL A 102 5.60 -9.82 9.61
C VAL A 102 5.06 -9.18 10.89
N SER A 103 4.61 -7.93 10.83
CA SER A 103 3.98 -7.27 11.96
C SER A 103 2.72 -8.02 12.39
N ASP A 104 1.88 -8.41 11.44
CA ASP A 104 0.65 -9.13 11.73
C ASP A 104 0.93 -10.56 12.23
N PHE A 105 2.02 -11.20 11.82
CA PHE A 105 2.49 -12.47 12.34
C PHE A 105 3.04 -12.36 13.77
N VAL A 106 3.85 -11.33 14.05
CA VAL A 106 4.42 -11.09 15.39
C VAL A 106 3.33 -10.76 16.41
N PHE A 107 2.31 -9.99 16.01
CA PHE A 107 1.25 -9.54 16.93
C PHE A 107 -0.03 -10.39 16.89
N GLY A 108 -0.30 -11.13 15.81
CA GLY A 108 -1.57 -11.85 15.57
C GLY A 108 -1.73 -13.20 16.27
N LYS A 109 -0.80 -13.57 17.18
CA LYS A 109 -0.81 -14.81 17.98
C LYS A 109 -1.10 -16.07 17.14
N ALA A 110 -1.57 -17.16 17.77
CA ALA A 110 -1.72 -18.48 17.13
C ALA A 110 -2.76 -18.52 15.99
N ASP A 111 -3.71 -17.57 15.97
CA ASP A 111 -4.82 -17.55 15.02
C ASP A 111 -4.53 -16.69 13.77
N GLY A 112 -3.39 -15.98 13.73
CA GLY A 112 -2.96 -15.17 12.58
C GLY A 112 -3.89 -14.01 12.24
N LYS A 113 -4.78 -13.61 13.16
CA LYS A 113 -5.74 -12.51 12.99
C LYS A 113 -5.56 -11.50 14.10
N LEU A 114 -5.32 -10.23 13.74
CA LEU A 114 -5.23 -9.15 14.72
C LEU A 114 -6.61 -8.81 15.32
N GLY A 115 -6.83 -9.29 16.55
CA GLY A 115 -7.91 -8.83 17.41
C GLY A 115 -7.73 -7.36 17.83
N ASP A 116 -8.77 -6.76 18.39
CA ASP A 116 -8.73 -5.35 18.81
C ASP A 116 -7.67 -5.09 19.90
N LYS A 117 -7.47 -6.07 20.80
CA LYS A 117 -6.41 -6.01 21.82
C LYS A 117 -5.00 -6.06 21.21
N GLU A 118 -4.79 -6.91 20.22
CA GLU A 118 -3.49 -7.05 19.54
C GLU A 118 -3.18 -5.83 18.67
N ARG A 119 -4.21 -5.17 18.12
CA ARG A 119 -4.05 -3.85 17.48
C ARG A 119 -3.58 -2.81 18.48
N ALA A 120 -4.17 -2.78 19.68
CA ALA A 120 -3.71 -1.88 20.73
C ALA A 120 -2.25 -2.15 21.11
N ASP A 121 -1.86 -3.42 21.26
CA ASP A 121 -0.47 -3.81 21.55
C ASP A 121 0.49 -3.38 20.44
N LYS A 122 0.10 -3.56 19.16
CA LYS A 122 0.86 -3.07 17.99
C LYS A 122 1.01 -1.55 18.00
N HIS A 123 -0.03 -0.81 18.36
CA HIS A 123 0.04 0.65 18.48
C HIS A 123 0.96 1.10 19.61
N VAL A 124 0.87 0.47 20.78
CA VAL A 124 1.76 0.75 21.93
C VAL A 124 3.21 0.47 21.55
N TYR A 125 3.47 -0.64 20.87
CA TYR A 125 4.81 -0.96 20.37
C TYR A 125 5.35 0.12 19.43
N ASN A 126 4.56 0.54 18.43
CA ASN A 126 4.95 1.59 17.50
C ASN A 126 5.19 2.93 18.19
N TRP A 127 4.40 3.25 19.23
CA TRP A 127 4.58 4.47 20.02
C TRP A 127 5.88 4.43 20.83
N MET A 128 6.18 3.31 21.51
CA MET A 128 7.44 3.12 22.23
C MET A 128 8.65 3.15 21.29
N LEU A 129 8.52 2.62 20.08
CA LEU A 129 9.56 2.67 19.06
C LEU A 129 9.81 4.12 18.63
N ALA A 130 8.76 4.88 18.34
CA ALA A 130 8.86 6.30 17.98
C ALA A 130 9.51 7.11 19.12
N GLU A 131 9.11 6.88 20.37
CA GLU A 131 9.73 7.53 21.53
C GLU A 131 11.23 7.21 21.63
N ARG A 132 11.62 5.96 21.41
CA ARG A 132 13.03 5.55 21.44
C ARG A 132 13.84 6.18 20.32
N ILE A 133 13.29 6.28 19.11
CA ILE A 133 13.91 6.98 17.97
C ILE A 133 14.06 8.47 18.28
N TRP A 134 13.04 9.11 18.88
CA TRP A 134 13.08 10.50 19.29
C TRP A 134 14.22 10.77 20.29
N ARG A 135 14.32 9.94 21.33
CA ARG A 135 15.42 10.01 22.31
C ARG A 135 16.79 9.82 21.66
N TYR A 136 16.92 8.85 20.75
CA TYR A 136 18.18 8.61 20.01
C TYR A 136 18.55 9.78 19.08
N SER A 137 17.55 10.47 18.52
CA SER A 137 17.76 11.62 17.64
C SER A 137 18.20 12.90 18.38
N ASN A 138 18.33 12.86 19.71
CA ASN A 138 18.67 14.01 20.56
C ASN A 138 17.72 15.20 20.37
N GLY A 139 16.43 14.94 20.08
CA GLY A 139 15.42 15.97 19.82
C GLY A 139 15.54 16.66 18.46
N SER A 140 16.43 16.20 17.56
CA SER A 140 16.51 16.72 16.21
C SER A 140 15.38 16.17 15.34
N VAL A 141 14.42 17.04 15.02
CA VAL A 141 13.26 16.71 14.18
C VAL A 141 13.69 16.13 12.82
N TRP A 142 14.78 16.62 12.23
CA TRP A 142 15.28 16.12 10.96
C TRP A 142 15.79 14.68 11.07
N ARG A 143 16.66 14.39 12.05
CA ARG A 143 17.19 13.04 12.27
C ARG A 143 16.10 12.07 12.67
N PHE A 144 15.15 12.51 13.50
CA PHE A 144 13.96 11.75 13.83
C PHE A 144 13.17 11.39 12.57
N SER A 145 12.83 12.39 11.74
CA SER A 145 12.03 12.19 10.54
C SER A 145 12.70 11.23 9.57
N VAL A 146 14.00 11.42 9.27
CA VAL A 146 14.75 10.53 8.37
C VAL A 146 14.84 9.10 8.91
N THR A 147 15.04 8.95 10.22
CA THR A 147 15.11 7.61 10.84
C THR A 147 13.74 6.95 10.86
N MET A 148 12.69 7.70 11.20
CA MET A 148 11.32 7.22 11.19
C MET A 148 10.86 6.84 9.78
N LEU A 149 11.29 7.61 8.77
CA LEU A 149 11.00 7.31 7.36
C LEU A 149 11.56 5.95 6.96
N LYS A 150 12.78 5.58 7.40
CA LYS A 150 13.34 4.24 7.16
C LYS A 150 12.57 3.09 7.82
N PHE A 151 11.83 3.36 8.90
CA PHE A 151 10.98 2.36 9.54
C PHE A 151 9.56 2.36 8.92
N SER A 152 9.14 3.45 8.28
CA SER A 152 7.84 3.61 7.64
C SER A 152 7.83 3.18 6.16
N ASP A 153 8.91 3.41 5.41
CA ASP A 153 9.22 2.83 4.08
C ASP A 153 9.87 1.46 4.27
#